data_AF-A0A812YYZ6-F1
#
_entry.id   AF-A0A812YYZ6-F1
#
_cell.length_a   1.000
_cell.length_b   1.000
_cell.length_c   1.000
_cell.angle_alpha   90.00
_cell.angle_beta   90.00
_cell.angle_gamma   90.00
#
_symmetry.space_group_name_H-M   'P 1'
#
loop_
_entity.id
_entity.type
_entity.pdbx_description
1 polymer ?
#
loop_
_entity_poly.entity_id
_entity_poly.type
_entity_poly.pdbx_seq_one_letter_code
_entity_poly.pdbx_strand_id
1 'polypeptide(L)'
;MKIVSGLLMILAVNHVIACCWYGLGKWTLDSSSGSSWLVNANMEEAGFSDSYAVSIHWALTQFTPATNNVAPANALERLFAVLVILLAMGMFSSFISSITATVSTLRQSRSEHFKRHSFLVRFFNERNLSIELFGKVHDVLKKQGSFDLRLKEDEVELLDNVPERLKVYLHEEMFLGSLMSLHCWRGWKKLDDDEDFIRQVCHFAMAEHVATPGQDRD
;
A
#
# COMPACT_ATOMS: atom_id res chain seq x y z
N MET A 1 -7.92 3.62 -8.64
CA MET A 1 -9.13 4.41 -9.00
C MET A 1 -10.18 4.44 -7.88
N LYS A 2 -10.48 3.34 -7.18
CA LYS A 2 -11.51 3.30 -6.12
C LYS A 2 -11.27 4.28 -4.94
N ILE A 3 -10.02 4.45 -4.50
CA ILE A 3 -9.68 5.35 -3.39
C ILE A 3 -9.95 6.83 -3.76
N VAL A 4 -9.51 7.25 -4.95
CA VAL A 4 -9.73 8.62 -5.45
C VAL A 4 -11.23 8.91 -5.58
N SER A 5 -12.00 7.96 -6.12
CA SER A 5 -13.46 8.07 -6.18
C SER A 5 -14.09 8.20 -4.79
N GLY A 6 -13.59 7.47 -3.79
CA GLY A 6 -14.05 7.57 -2.40
C GLY A 6 -13.76 8.94 -1.78
N LEU A 7 -12.56 9.49 -2.01
CA LEU A 7 -12.19 10.83 -1.53
C LEU A 7 -13.08 11.93 -2.13
N LEU A 8 -13.33 11.88 -3.44
CA LEU A 8 -14.22 12.83 -4.11
C LEU A 8 -15.65 12.74 -3.59
N MET A 9 -16.14 11.53 -3.32
CA MET A 9 -17.45 11.32 -2.72
C MET A 9 -17.55 11.91 -1.30
N ILE A 10 -16.51 11.72 -0.46
CA ILE A 10 -16.47 12.30 0.88
C ILE A 10 -16.49 13.83 0.81
N LEU A 11 -15.72 14.44 -0.10
CA LEU A 11 -15.71 15.89 -0.29
C LEU A 11 -17.07 16.42 -0.76
N ALA A 12 -17.72 15.74 -1.70
CA ALA A 12 -19.05 16.13 -2.17
C ALA A 12 -20.11 16.07 -1.06
N VAL A 13 -20.10 15.02 -0.24
CA VAL A 13 -21.00 14.90 0.91
C VAL A 13 -20.73 15.97 1.96
N ASN A 14 -19.45 16.26 2.26
CA ASN A 14 -19.08 17.34 3.18
C ASN A 14 -19.52 18.71 2.68
N HIS A 15 -19.46 18.98 1.38
CA HIS A 15 -20.00 20.21 0.79
C HIS A 15 -21.50 20.36 1.06
N VAL A 16 -22.29 19.30 0.85
CA VAL A 16 -23.73 19.32 1.13
C VAL A 16 -24.00 19.55 2.62
N ILE A 17 -23.26 18.85 3.50
CA ILE A 17 -23.39 19.02 4.96
C ILE A 17 -23.05 20.45 5.38
N ALA A 18 -21.98 21.03 4.82
CA ALA A 18 -21.56 22.40 5.12
C ALA A 18 -22.62 23.43 4.67
N CYS A 19 -23.19 23.26 3.48
CA CYS A 19 -24.28 24.11 2.99
C CYS A 19 -25.53 24.01 3.89
N CYS A 20 -25.89 22.80 4.30
CA CYS A 20 -27.00 22.57 5.23
C CYS A 20 -26.71 23.17 6.61
N TRP A 21 -25.48 23.05 7.12
CA TRP A 21 -25.06 23.62 8.41
C TRP A 21 -25.11 25.15 8.42
N TYR A 22 -24.61 25.77 7.36
CA TYR A 22 -24.70 27.23 7.18
C TYR A 22 -26.16 27.69 7.05
N GLY A 23 -26.95 27.02 6.21
CA GLY A 23 -28.37 27.34 6.03
C GLY A 23 -29.17 27.18 7.32
N LEU A 24 -28.90 26.13 8.10
CA LEU A 24 -29.51 25.92 9.41
C LEU A 24 -29.14 27.06 10.37
N GLY A 25 -27.87 27.47 10.41
CA GLY A 25 -27.40 28.57 11.23
C GLY A 25 -28.05 29.92 10.89
N LYS A 26 -28.24 30.22 9.60
CA LYS A 26 -28.96 31.44 9.17
C LYS A 26 -30.44 31.39 9.53
N TRP A 27 -31.08 30.23 9.33
CA TRP A 27 -32.50 30.07 9.66
C TRP A 27 -32.79 30.17 11.16
N THR A 28 -31.91 29.61 12.00
CA THR A 28 -32.02 29.70 13.47
C THR A 28 -31.67 31.09 14.00
N LEU A 29 -30.80 31.83 13.31
CA LEU A 29 -30.49 33.23 13.61
C LEU A 29 -31.70 34.15 13.37
N ASP A 30 -32.38 33.98 12.23
CA ASP A 30 -33.57 34.78 11.87
C ASP A 30 -34.83 34.38 12.67
N SER A 31 -34.77 33.27 13.42
CA SER A 31 -35.85 32.81 14.30
C SER A 31 -35.84 33.57 15.62
N SER A 32 -37.01 33.65 16.29
CA SER A 32 -37.22 34.42 17.53
C SER A 32 -36.34 34.04 18.73
N SER A 33 -35.56 32.94 18.66
CA SER A 33 -34.60 32.57 19.69
C SER A 33 -33.26 33.31 19.57
N GLY A 34 -32.90 33.82 18.39
CA GLY A 34 -31.60 34.45 18.10
C GLY A 34 -30.38 33.56 18.40
N SER A 35 -30.58 32.28 18.70
CA SER A 35 -29.53 31.37 19.16
C SER A 35 -29.07 30.50 18.01
N SER A 36 -27.89 30.80 17.48
CA SER A 36 -27.28 30.11 16.35
C SER A 36 -25.79 29.91 16.60
N TRP A 37 -25.22 28.86 16.00
CA TRP A 37 -23.76 28.67 16.02
C TRP A 37 -23.01 29.89 15.43
N LEU A 38 -23.65 30.63 14.51
CA LEU A 38 -23.09 31.86 13.94
C LEU A 38 -22.83 32.93 15.01
N VAL A 39 -23.74 33.08 15.98
CA VAL A 39 -23.58 34.02 17.10
C VAL A 39 -22.45 33.58 18.02
N ASN A 40 -22.45 32.30 18.41
CA ASN A 40 -21.42 31.76 19.30
C ASN A 40 -20.02 31.83 18.71
N ALA A 41 -19.91 31.76 17.38
CA ALA A 41 -18.65 31.86 16.65
C ALA A 41 -18.27 33.31 16.27
N ASN A 42 -19.07 34.32 16.64
CA ASN A 42 -18.93 35.72 16.23
C ASN A 42 -18.86 35.89 14.69
N MET A 43 -19.72 35.16 13.96
CA MET A 43 -19.76 35.11 12.49
C MET A 43 -21.04 35.70 11.90
N GLU A 44 -21.82 36.44 12.67
CA GLU A 44 -23.08 37.03 12.22
C GLU A 44 -22.89 37.98 11.02
N GLU A 45 -21.83 38.79 11.08
CA GLU A 45 -21.43 39.77 10.06
C GLU A 45 -20.34 39.24 9.12
N ALA A 46 -19.99 37.97 9.21
CA ALA A 46 -18.95 37.38 8.37
C ALA A 46 -19.43 37.23 6.91
N GLY A 47 -18.50 37.39 5.97
CA GLY A 47 -18.77 37.14 4.56
C GLY A 47 -19.08 35.67 4.28
N PHE A 48 -19.81 35.40 3.20
CA PHE A 48 -20.18 34.03 2.80
C PHE A 48 -18.98 33.08 2.69
N SER A 49 -17.85 33.56 2.16
CA SER A 49 -16.62 32.76 2.04
C SER A 49 -16.13 32.23 3.38
N ASP A 50 -16.17 33.08 4.40
CA ASP A 50 -15.63 32.78 5.72
C ASP A 50 -16.57 31.83 6.45
N SER A 51 -17.88 32.12 6.41
CA SER A 51 -18.88 31.21 6.97
C SER A 51 -18.89 29.84 6.27
N TYR A 52 -18.67 29.80 4.95
CA TYR A 52 -18.56 28.55 4.20
C TYR A 52 -17.29 27.78 4.58
N ALA A 53 -16.14 28.45 4.69
CA ALA A 53 -14.88 27.85 5.10
C ALA A 53 -14.98 27.23 6.52
N VAL A 54 -15.64 27.93 7.43
CA VAL A 54 -15.91 27.41 8.78
C VAL A 54 -16.91 26.24 8.75
N SER A 55 -17.94 26.31 7.91
CA SER A 55 -18.93 25.24 7.78
C SER A 55 -18.35 23.96 7.18
N ILE A 56 -17.48 24.07 6.16
CA ILE A 56 -16.79 22.91 5.58
C ILE A 56 -15.77 22.32 6.55
N HIS A 57 -15.06 23.16 7.32
CA HIS A 57 -14.18 22.69 8.37
C HIS A 57 -14.96 21.93 9.45
N TRP A 58 -16.09 22.49 9.92
CA TRP A 58 -16.97 21.82 10.87
C TRP A 58 -17.46 20.47 10.34
N ALA A 59 -17.94 20.41 9.09
CA ALA A 59 -18.39 19.17 8.46
C ALA A 59 -17.28 18.11 8.42
N LEU A 60 -16.08 18.49 7.99
CA LEU A 60 -14.92 17.58 7.92
C LEU A 60 -14.54 17.02 9.30
N THR A 61 -14.59 17.85 10.35
CA THR A 61 -14.30 17.40 11.71
C THR A 61 -15.29 16.35 12.24
N GLN A 62 -16.47 16.19 11.62
CA GLN A 62 -17.40 15.11 11.99
C GLN A 62 -16.97 13.75 11.42
N PHE A 63 -16.23 13.73 10.29
CA PHE A 63 -15.69 12.51 9.68
C PHE A 63 -14.35 12.11 10.28
N THR A 64 -13.51 13.09 10.57
CA THR A 64 -12.21 12.90 11.23
C THR A 64 -12.22 13.76 12.49
N PRO A 65 -12.48 13.17 13.67
CA PRO A 65 -12.54 13.92 14.92
C PRO A 65 -11.31 14.81 15.07
N ALA A 66 -11.54 16.11 15.00
CA ALA A 66 -10.54 17.15 15.08
C ALA A 66 -11.11 18.28 15.90
N THR A 67 -10.24 19.04 16.56
CA THR A 67 -10.65 20.18 17.37
C THR A 67 -11.26 21.24 16.47
N ASN A 68 -12.51 21.60 16.73
CA ASN A 68 -13.17 22.75 16.13
C ASN A 68 -13.72 23.64 17.26
N ASN A 69 -13.89 24.93 16.98
CA ASN A 69 -14.45 25.90 17.92
C ASN A 69 -15.95 26.16 17.66
N VAL A 70 -16.60 25.32 16.86
CA VAL A 70 -17.98 25.53 16.39
C VAL A 70 -18.87 24.43 16.93
N ALA A 71 -19.75 24.81 17.85
CA ALA A 71 -20.69 23.90 18.49
C ALA A 71 -22.15 24.31 18.22
N PRO A 72 -23.07 23.35 18.15
CA PRO A 72 -24.49 23.63 18.02
C PRO A 72 -25.01 24.43 19.21
N ALA A 73 -25.69 25.55 18.93
CA ALA A 73 -26.22 26.48 19.93
C ALA A 73 -27.63 26.11 20.40
N ASN A 74 -28.43 25.42 19.56
CA ASN A 74 -29.82 25.08 19.85
C ASN A 74 -30.12 23.59 19.60
N ALA A 75 -31.34 23.16 19.94
CA ALA A 75 -31.76 21.76 19.83
C ALA A 75 -31.80 21.22 18.38
N LEU A 76 -32.16 22.07 17.41
CA LEU A 76 -32.22 21.68 15.99
C LEU A 76 -30.82 21.45 15.43
N GLU A 77 -29.88 22.36 15.71
CA GLU A 77 -28.47 22.21 15.37
C GLU A 77 -27.86 20.98 16.04
N ARG A 78 -28.20 20.70 17.30
CA ARG A 78 -27.75 19.49 18.00
C ARG A 78 -28.27 18.22 17.34
N LEU A 79 -29.55 18.18 16.97
CA LEU A 79 -30.13 17.02 16.28
C LEU A 79 -29.46 16.79 14.93
N PHE A 80 -29.25 17.86 14.15
CA PHE A 80 -28.53 17.79 12.89
C PHE A 80 -27.10 17.27 13.07
N ALA A 81 -26.36 17.78 14.06
CA ALA A 81 -25.00 17.31 14.37
C ALA A 81 -24.96 15.81 14.70
N VAL A 82 -25.90 15.31 15.51
CA VAL A 82 -25.99 13.88 15.84
C VAL A 82 -26.20 13.03 14.58
N LEU A 83 -27.10 13.45 13.68
CA LEU A 83 -27.34 12.74 12.42
C LEU A 83 -26.10 12.74 11.51
N VAL A 84 -25.39 13.87 11.42
CA VAL A 84 -24.16 13.98 10.66
C VAL A 84 -23.07 13.06 11.21
N ILE A 85 -22.90 12.99 12.54
CA ILE A 85 -21.91 12.10 13.18
C ILE A 85 -22.20 10.63 12.85
N LEU A 86 -23.47 10.20 12.92
CA LEU A 86 -23.84 8.82 12.59
C LEU A 86 -23.55 8.48 11.13
N LEU A 87 -23.88 9.40 10.21
CA LEU A 87 -23.57 9.26 8.79
C LEU A 87 -22.06 9.21 8.55
N ALA A 88 -21.32 10.12 9.19
CA ALA A 88 -19.88 10.25 9.06
C ALA A 88 -19.16 8.98 9.55
N MET A 89 -19.59 8.40 10.67
CA MET A 89 -19.06 7.15 11.21
C MET A 89 -19.20 5.99 10.21
N GLY A 90 -20.36 5.83 9.57
CA GLY A 90 -20.60 4.77 8.60
C GLY A 90 -19.79 4.95 7.30
N MET A 91 -19.78 6.17 6.78
CA MET A 91 -19.05 6.53 5.55
C MET A 91 -17.53 6.39 5.73
N PHE A 92 -16.99 6.91 6.83
CA PHE A 92 -15.56 6.87 7.11
C PHE A 92 -15.07 5.44 7.36
N SER A 93 -15.84 4.63 8.11
CA SER A 93 -15.52 3.20 8.31
C SER A 93 -15.45 2.44 6.97
N SER A 94 -16.43 2.67 6.08
CA SER A 94 -16.47 2.04 4.76
C SER A 94 -15.29 2.48 3.87
N PHE A 95 -14.88 3.74 3.98
CA PHE A 95 -13.71 4.27 3.29
C PHE A 95 -12.41 3.59 3.76
N ILE A 96 -12.21 3.49 5.07
CA ILE A 96 -11.05 2.77 5.64
C ILE A 96 -11.05 1.31 5.19
N SER A 97 -12.18 0.61 5.26
CA SER A 97 -12.28 -0.78 4.80
C SER A 97 -11.89 -0.94 3.34
N SER A 98 -12.27 0.02 2.48
CA SER A 98 -11.90 0.01 1.06
C SER A 98 -10.40 0.18 0.83
N ILE A 99 -9.74 1.02 1.62
CA ILE A 99 -8.27 1.17 1.59
C ILE A 99 -7.61 -0.14 2.02
N THR A 100 -8.01 -0.69 3.17
CA THR A 100 -7.47 -1.94 3.71
C THR A 100 -7.65 -3.09 2.72
N ALA A 101 -8.82 -3.23 2.12
CA ALA A 101 -9.08 -4.25 1.10
C ALA A 101 -8.18 -4.07 -0.12
N THR A 102 -7.98 -2.83 -0.58
CA THR A 102 -7.09 -2.55 -1.72
C THR A 102 -5.64 -2.92 -1.41
N VAL A 103 -5.13 -2.56 -0.23
CA VAL A 103 -3.78 -2.92 0.21
C VAL A 103 -3.63 -4.43 0.37
N SER A 104 -4.63 -5.10 0.95
CA SER A 104 -4.65 -6.55 1.09
C SER A 104 -4.63 -7.25 -0.27
N THR A 105 -5.43 -6.77 -1.24
CA THR A 105 -5.46 -7.30 -2.60
C THR A 105 -4.10 -7.14 -3.29
N LEU A 106 -3.43 -5.99 -3.12
CA LEU A 106 -2.08 -5.77 -3.65
C LEU A 106 -1.06 -6.74 -3.06
N ARG A 107 -1.07 -6.95 -1.74
CA ARG A 107 -0.19 -7.91 -1.07
C ARG A 107 -0.47 -9.35 -1.51
N GLN A 108 -1.75 -9.71 -1.62
CA GLN A 108 -2.17 -11.06 -2.00
C GLN A 108 -1.81 -11.36 -3.46
N SER A 109 -1.98 -10.42 -4.38
CA SER A 109 -1.61 -10.60 -5.79
C SER A 109 -0.14 -11.01 -5.93
N ARG A 110 0.79 -10.34 -5.22
CA ARG A 110 2.22 -10.69 -5.24
C ARG A 110 2.49 -12.11 -4.72
N SER A 111 1.85 -12.49 -3.62
CA SER A 111 1.97 -13.83 -3.02
C SER A 111 1.36 -14.94 -3.87
N GLU A 112 0.25 -14.64 -4.55
CA GLU A 112 -0.51 -15.64 -5.32
C GLU A 112 0.27 -16.14 -6.54
N HIS A 113 0.98 -15.25 -7.24
CA HIS A 113 1.81 -15.65 -8.38
C HIS A 113 2.93 -16.62 -7.96
N PHE A 114 3.60 -16.36 -6.84
CA PHE A 114 4.61 -17.28 -6.30
C PHE A 114 4.00 -18.64 -5.95
N LYS A 115 2.88 -18.64 -5.22
CA LYS A 115 2.18 -19.89 -4.86
C LYS A 115 1.82 -20.71 -6.09
N ARG A 116 1.29 -20.08 -7.14
CA ARG A 116 0.93 -20.76 -8.40
C ARG A 116 2.15 -21.40 -9.07
N HIS A 117 3.31 -20.73 -9.07
CA HIS A 117 4.56 -21.34 -9.56
C HIS A 117 4.99 -22.54 -8.72
N SER A 118 5.05 -22.38 -7.40
CA SER A 118 5.46 -23.45 -6.50
C SER A 118 4.56 -24.67 -6.61
N PHE A 119 3.25 -24.48 -6.78
CA PHE A 119 2.31 -25.58 -7.03
C PHE A 119 2.57 -26.28 -8.36
N LEU A 120 2.93 -25.55 -9.42
CA LEU A 120 3.28 -26.15 -10.71
C LEU A 120 4.55 -27.00 -10.59
N VAL A 121 5.61 -26.47 -9.98
CA VAL A 121 6.87 -27.22 -9.74
C VAL A 121 6.60 -28.47 -8.92
N ARG A 122 5.85 -28.32 -7.83
CA ARG A 122 5.47 -29.44 -6.95
C ARG A 122 4.67 -30.51 -7.70
N PHE A 123 3.69 -30.11 -8.53
CA PHE A 123 2.90 -31.03 -9.35
C PHE A 123 3.76 -31.87 -10.30
N PHE A 124 4.75 -31.24 -10.96
CA PHE A 124 5.68 -31.95 -11.84
C PHE A 124 6.57 -32.93 -11.08
N ASN A 125 7.09 -32.51 -9.92
CA ASN A 125 7.94 -33.34 -9.06
C ASN A 125 7.17 -34.54 -8.49
N GLU A 126 5.97 -34.34 -7.94
CA GLU A 126 5.14 -35.42 -7.37
C GLU A 126 4.72 -36.46 -8.43
N ARG A 127 4.69 -36.08 -9.70
CA ARG A 127 4.29 -36.95 -10.82
C ARG A 127 5.48 -37.45 -11.64
N ASN A 128 6.73 -37.12 -11.28
CA ASN A 128 7.94 -37.47 -12.04
C ASN A 128 7.82 -37.13 -13.54
N LEU A 129 7.28 -35.95 -13.86
CA LEU A 129 7.13 -35.49 -15.25
C LEU A 129 8.48 -34.98 -15.79
N SER A 130 8.65 -35.05 -17.11
CA SER A 130 9.92 -34.66 -17.73
C SER A 130 10.18 -33.15 -17.66
N ILE A 131 11.46 -32.78 -17.50
CA ILE A 131 11.94 -31.39 -17.52
C ILE A 131 11.63 -30.72 -18.87
N GLU A 132 11.71 -31.49 -19.96
CA GLU A 132 11.37 -30.99 -21.29
C GLU A 132 9.91 -30.56 -21.40
N LEU A 133 8.99 -31.32 -20.80
CA LEU A 133 7.58 -30.96 -20.73
C LEU A 133 7.36 -29.73 -19.82
N PHE A 134 8.08 -29.66 -18.70
CA PHE A 134 8.02 -28.49 -17.82
C PHE A 134 8.44 -27.22 -18.55
N GLY A 135 9.54 -27.26 -19.30
CA GLY A 135 10.00 -26.14 -20.13
C GLY A 135 8.95 -25.68 -21.14
N LYS A 136 8.34 -26.62 -21.87
CA LYS A 136 7.27 -26.31 -22.85
C LYS A 136 6.05 -25.66 -22.18
N VAL A 137 5.62 -26.18 -21.03
CA VAL A 137 4.49 -25.62 -20.26
C VAL A 137 4.84 -24.24 -19.72
N HIS A 138 6.04 -24.08 -19.16
CA HIS A 138 6.53 -22.83 -18.63
C HIS A 138 6.63 -21.75 -19.72
N ASP A 139 7.12 -22.08 -20.91
CA ASP A 139 7.22 -21.15 -22.05
C ASP A 139 5.85 -20.65 -22.52
N VAL A 140 4.84 -21.52 -22.54
CA VAL A 140 3.46 -21.13 -22.88
C VAL A 140 2.91 -20.19 -21.81
N LEU A 141 3.11 -20.50 -20.53
CA LEU A 141 2.61 -19.68 -19.42
C LEU A 141 3.34 -18.33 -19.31
N LYS A 142 4.64 -18.30 -19.65
CA LYS A 142 5.44 -17.07 -19.74
C LYS A 142 4.91 -16.15 -20.86
N LYS A 143 4.61 -16.70 -22.03
CA LYS A 143 4.00 -15.94 -23.15
C LYS A 143 2.61 -15.38 -22.82
N GLN A 144 1.88 -16.02 -21.90
CA GLN A 144 0.59 -15.55 -21.39
C GLN A 144 0.72 -14.49 -20.28
N GLY A 145 1.94 -14.01 -19.99
CA GLY A 145 2.18 -13.00 -18.94
C GLY A 145 1.96 -13.53 -17.53
N SER A 146 1.85 -14.85 -17.35
CA SER A 146 1.57 -15.47 -16.06
C SER A 146 2.83 -15.82 -15.27
N PHE A 147 4.01 -15.73 -15.90
CA PHE A 147 5.29 -16.17 -15.37
C PHE A 147 6.43 -15.21 -15.72
N ASP A 148 6.79 -14.36 -14.76
CA ASP A 148 8.10 -13.69 -14.73
C ASP A 148 8.43 -13.30 -13.28
N LEU A 149 8.52 -14.31 -12.41
CA LEU A 149 8.97 -14.12 -11.03
C LEU A 149 10.31 -14.82 -10.85
N ARG A 150 11.36 -14.01 -10.78
CA ARG A 150 12.64 -14.43 -10.19
C ARG A 150 12.54 -14.07 -8.72
N LEU A 151 12.48 -15.08 -7.86
CA LEU A 151 12.47 -14.88 -6.41
C LEU A 151 13.86 -14.43 -5.99
N LYS A 152 13.94 -13.36 -5.22
CA LYS A 152 15.20 -12.96 -4.60
C LYS A 152 15.38 -13.71 -3.28
N GLU A 153 16.62 -13.86 -2.86
CA GLU A 153 16.95 -14.46 -1.57
C GLU A 153 16.30 -13.73 -0.38
N ASP A 154 16.29 -12.40 -0.40
CA ASP A 154 15.67 -11.55 0.64
C ASP A 154 14.14 -11.68 0.73
N GLU A 155 13.50 -12.25 -0.29
CA GLU A 155 12.06 -12.55 -0.29
C GLU A 155 11.76 -13.95 0.31
N VAL A 156 12.78 -14.72 0.72
CA VAL A 156 12.65 -16.06 1.33
C VAL A 156 12.94 -16.03 2.82
N GLU A 157 11.94 -15.68 3.62
CA GLU A 157 12.03 -15.63 5.10
C GLU A 157 12.57 -16.92 5.76
N LEU A 158 12.42 -18.07 5.11
CA LEU A 158 12.94 -19.35 5.61
C LEU A 158 14.46 -19.41 5.61
N LEU A 159 15.13 -18.68 4.72
CA LEU A 159 16.59 -18.65 4.63
C LEU A 159 17.21 -17.87 5.79
N ASP A 160 16.49 -16.95 6.42
CA ASP A 160 17.00 -16.19 7.57
C ASP A 160 17.42 -17.09 8.73
N ASN A 161 16.67 -18.17 8.95
CA ASN A 161 16.90 -19.13 10.03
C ASN A 161 17.96 -20.19 9.71
N VAL A 162 18.50 -20.20 8.49
CA VAL A 162 19.53 -21.15 8.08
C VAL A 162 20.86 -20.77 8.74
N PRO A 163 21.60 -21.73 9.34
CA PRO A 163 22.92 -21.48 9.89
C PRO A 163 23.88 -20.84 8.87
N GLU A 164 24.69 -19.90 9.33
CA GLU A 164 25.60 -19.11 8.48
C GLU A 164 26.49 -19.98 7.59
N ARG A 165 27.00 -21.09 8.15
CA ARG A 165 27.84 -22.05 7.41
C ARG A 165 27.13 -22.58 6.16
N LEU A 166 25.81 -22.81 6.21
CA LEU A 166 25.04 -23.28 5.06
C LEU A 166 24.73 -22.15 4.08
N LYS A 167 24.57 -20.92 4.54
CA LYS A 167 24.45 -19.73 3.67
C LYS A 167 25.72 -19.49 2.86
N VAL A 168 26.89 -19.71 3.45
CA VAL A 168 28.17 -19.63 2.75
C VAL A 168 28.22 -20.61 1.56
N TYR A 169 27.86 -21.88 1.76
CA TYR A 169 27.79 -22.85 0.66
C TYR A 169 26.71 -22.51 -0.37
N LEU A 170 25.57 -21.98 0.08
CA LEU A 170 24.49 -21.53 -0.80
C LEU A 170 24.98 -20.40 -1.73
N HIS A 171 25.61 -19.36 -1.18
CA HIS A 171 26.12 -18.24 -1.95
C HIS A 171 27.25 -18.68 -2.90
N GLU A 172 28.11 -19.60 -2.48
CA GLU A 172 29.12 -20.21 -3.35
C GLU A 172 28.46 -20.83 -4.59
N GLU A 173 27.48 -21.73 -4.43
CA GLU A 173 26.75 -22.34 -5.55
C GLU A 173 26.01 -21.31 -6.42
N MET A 174 25.38 -20.31 -5.81
CA MET A 174 24.65 -19.26 -6.52
C MET A 174 25.56 -18.39 -7.40
N PHE A 175 26.75 -18.07 -6.91
CA PHE A 175 27.56 -16.99 -7.47
C PHE A 175 28.84 -17.45 -8.16
N LEU A 176 29.39 -18.62 -7.82
CA LEU A 176 30.67 -19.10 -8.34
C LEU A 176 30.69 -19.18 -9.87
N GLY A 177 29.62 -19.69 -10.48
CA GLY A 177 29.52 -19.77 -11.94
C GLY A 177 29.58 -18.40 -12.61
N SER A 178 28.90 -17.41 -12.02
CA SER A 178 28.89 -16.03 -12.50
C SER A 178 30.24 -15.36 -12.28
N LEU A 179 30.85 -15.53 -11.11
CA LEU A 179 32.16 -14.99 -10.77
C LEU A 179 33.25 -15.51 -11.72
N MET A 180 33.25 -16.82 -12.00
CA MET A 180 34.23 -17.49 -12.88
C MET A 180 33.99 -17.22 -14.38
N SER A 181 32.82 -16.66 -14.74
CA SER A 181 32.57 -16.20 -16.10
C SER A 181 33.38 -14.95 -16.46
N LEU A 182 33.79 -14.17 -15.46
CA LEU A 182 34.58 -12.95 -15.62
C LEU A 182 36.06 -13.28 -15.88
N HIS A 183 36.65 -12.64 -16.89
CA HIS A 183 38.00 -12.93 -17.36
C HIS A 183 39.10 -12.74 -16.30
N CYS A 184 38.95 -11.78 -15.37
CA CYS A 184 39.93 -11.52 -14.32
C CYS A 184 40.00 -12.63 -13.26
N TRP A 185 38.90 -13.33 -13.00
CA TRP A 185 38.82 -14.36 -11.94
C TRP A 185 39.30 -15.74 -12.41
N ARG A 186 39.30 -16.01 -13.73
CA ARG A 186 39.80 -17.27 -14.30
C ARG A 186 41.29 -17.52 -14.04
N GLY A 187 42.08 -16.46 -13.85
CA GLY A 187 43.51 -16.57 -13.54
C GLY A 187 43.77 -17.01 -12.10
N TRP A 188 42.87 -16.66 -11.17
CA TRP A 188 43.02 -16.92 -9.74
C TRP A 188 42.67 -18.37 -9.37
N LYS A 189 41.70 -19.00 -10.05
CA LYS A 189 41.34 -20.41 -9.80
C LYS A 189 42.47 -21.42 -10.04
N LYS A 190 43.55 -21.03 -10.72
CA LYS A 190 44.73 -21.90 -10.93
C LYS A 190 45.68 -21.94 -9.73
N LEU A 191 45.47 -21.09 -8.73
CA LEU A 191 46.14 -21.15 -7.44
C LEU A 191 45.25 -22.02 -6.54
N ASP A 192 45.59 -23.31 -6.43
CA ASP A 192 44.81 -24.34 -5.70
C ASP A 192 44.54 -24.02 -4.20
N ASP A 193 45.10 -22.94 -3.65
CA ASP A 193 44.98 -22.55 -2.23
C ASP A 193 43.86 -21.52 -1.94
N ASP A 194 43.20 -20.94 -2.95
CA ASP A 194 42.30 -19.79 -2.75
C ASP A 194 40.79 -20.12 -2.76
N GLU A 195 40.41 -21.40 -2.60
CA GLU A 195 38.98 -21.79 -2.57
C GLU A 195 38.19 -21.09 -1.45
N ASP A 196 38.80 -20.96 -0.26
CA ASP A 196 38.17 -20.25 0.86
C ASP A 196 38.02 -18.75 0.57
N PHE A 197 38.98 -18.14 -0.12
CA PHE A 197 38.87 -16.74 -0.52
C PHE A 197 37.71 -16.54 -1.50
N ILE A 198 37.62 -17.39 -2.53
CA ILE A 198 36.53 -17.33 -3.53
C ILE A 198 35.16 -17.52 -2.85
N ARG A 199 35.06 -18.47 -1.93
CA ARG A 199 33.85 -18.72 -1.14
C ARG A 199 33.43 -17.50 -0.34
N GLN A 200 34.38 -16.83 0.33
CA GLN A 200 34.10 -15.60 1.06
C GLN A 200 33.69 -14.43 0.15
N VAL A 201 34.26 -14.33 -1.04
CA VAL A 201 33.86 -13.34 -2.05
C VAL A 201 32.42 -13.59 -2.50
N CYS A 202 32.07 -14.84 -2.83
CA CYS A 202 30.70 -15.20 -3.16
C CYS A 202 29.74 -14.84 -2.02
N HIS A 203 30.10 -15.13 -0.77
CA HIS A 203 29.21 -14.93 0.36
C HIS A 203 29.04 -13.46 0.78
N PHE A 204 30.12 -12.69 0.87
CA PHE A 204 30.10 -11.32 1.40
C PHE A 204 30.08 -10.22 0.34
N ALA A 205 30.61 -10.47 -0.86
CA ALA A 205 30.80 -9.42 -1.88
C ALA A 205 29.81 -9.51 -3.04
N MET A 206 29.07 -10.62 -3.17
CA MET A 206 28.09 -10.81 -4.24
C MET A 206 26.66 -10.72 -3.71
N ALA A 207 25.78 -10.10 -4.50
CA ALA A 207 24.38 -9.94 -4.19
C ALA A 207 23.53 -9.89 -5.47
N GLU A 208 22.36 -10.52 -5.46
CA GLU A 208 21.43 -10.46 -6.60
C GLU A 208 20.70 -9.11 -6.67
N HIS A 209 20.74 -8.49 -7.85
CA HIS A 209 19.98 -7.27 -8.14
C HIS A 209 19.15 -7.46 -9.41
N VAL A 210 17.91 -6.99 -9.38
CA VAL A 210 17.02 -6.98 -10.56
C VAL A 210 17.07 -5.58 -11.14
N ALA A 211 17.57 -5.45 -12.37
CA ALA A 211 17.53 -4.21 -13.12
C ALA A 211 16.19 -4.10 -13.86
N THR A 212 15.47 -3.01 -13.62
CA THR A 212 14.26 -2.65 -14.37
C THR A 212 14.65 -1.68 -15.49
N PRO A 213 14.14 -1.85 -16.73
CA PRO A 213 14.48 -0.94 -17.83
C PRO A 213 14.18 0.52 -17.46
N GLY A 214 15.17 1.42 -17.55
CA GLY A 214 15.06 2.83 -17.21
C GLY A 214 15.44 3.22 -15.77
N GLN A 215 15.91 2.27 -14.95
CA GLN A 215 16.59 2.53 -13.68
C GLN A 215 18.09 2.27 -13.82
N ASP A 216 18.79 3.07 -14.62
CA ASP A 216 20.23 3.18 -14.45
C ASP A 216 20.46 4.08 -13.24
N ARG A 217 21.11 3.55 -12.19
CA ARG A 217 21.57 4.38 -11.07
C ARG A 217 22.75 5.21 -11.59
N ASP A 218 22.61 6.53 -11.52
CA ASP A 218 23.72 7.48 -11.64
C ASP A 218 24.87 7.14 -10.67
#